data_AF-A0A2K4FSD8-F1
#
_entry.id   AF-A0A2K4FSD8-F1
#
_cell.length_a   1.000
_cell.length_b   1.000
_cell.length_c   1.000
_cell.angle_alpha   90.00
_cell.angle_beta   90.00
_cell.angle_gamma   90.00
#
_symmetry.space_group_name_H-M   'P 1'
#
loop_
_entity.id
_entity.type
_entity.pdbx_description
1 polymer ?
#
loop_
_entity_poly.entity_id
_entity_poly.type
_entity_poly.pdbx_seq_one_letter_code
_entity_poly.pdbx_strand_id
1 'polypeptide(L)'
;TLYAALARLDASRSNIMTVEDPIEYELPGVGQTQINAKIELTFAKALRAILRQDPDVIMIGEIRDFETAQIAIQASLTGHLV
;
A
#
# COMPACT_ATOMS: atom_id res chain seq x y z
N THR A 1 -0.05 10.09 -11.43
CA THR A 1 -1.14 9.21 -11.93
C THR A 1 -1.74 8.35 -10.85
N LEU A 2 -0.95 7.61 -10.06
CA LEU A 2 -1.47 6.76 -8.97
C LEU A 2 -2.30 7.54 -7.94
N TYR A 3 -1.78 8.66 -7.43
CA TYR A 3 -2.53 9.53 -6.52
C TYR A 3 -3.85 10.04 -7.09
N ALA A 4 -3.89 10.39 -8.39
CA ALA A 4 -5.12 10.82 -9.04
C ALA A 4 -6.14 9.67 -9.19
N ALA A 5 -5.66 8.43 -9.29
CA ALA A 5 -6.53 7.25 -9.25
C ALA A 5 -7.05 6.99 -7.84
N LEU A 6 -6.19 7.06 -6.81
CA LEU A 6 -6.59 6.93 -5.41
C LEU A 6 -7.61 7.99 -4.99
N ALA A 7 -7.43 9.25 -5.41
CA ALA A 7 -8.36 10.33 -5.14
C ALA A 7 -9.75 10.16 -5.80
N ARG A 8 -9.90 9.22 -6.74
CA ARG A 8 -11.19 8.85 -7.34
C ARG A 8 -11.88 7.69 -6.62
N LEU A 9 -11.16 6.97 -5.75
CA LEU A 9 -11.72 5.91 -4.93
C LEU A 9 -12.44 6.52 -3.72
N ASP A 10 -13.50 5.86 -3.28
CA ASP A 10 -14.28 6.30 -2.14
C ASP A 10 -13.67 5.78 -0.83
N ALA A 11 -12.76 6.55 -0.24
CA ALA A 11 -12.10 6.24 1.03
C ALA A 11 -13.07 6.17 2.23
N SER A 12 -14.33 6.62 2.09
CA SER A 12 -15.34 6.45 3.14
C SER A 12 -15.98 5.08 3.16
N ARG A 13 -15.86 4.33 2.05
CA ARG A 13 -16.46 3.01 1.86
C ARG A 13 -15.44 1.90 1.71
N SER A 14 -14.21 2.23 1.37
CA SER A 14 -13.11 1.29 1.21
C SER A 14 -11.95 1.66 2.10
N ASN A 15 -11.36 0.68 2.77
CA ASN A 15 -10.13 0.83 3.53
C ASN A 15 -8.94 0.85 2.55
N ILE A 16 -8.44 2.05 2.27
CA ILE A 16 -7.35 2.27 1.29
C ILE A 16 -6.05 2.50 2.05
N MET A 17 -5.02 1.71 1.74
CA MET A 17 -3.70 1.84 2.36
C MET A 17 -2.57 1.89 1.33
N THR A 18 -1.48 2.59 1.64
CA THR A 18 -0.32 2.73 0.74
C THR A 18 1.00 2.41 1.43
N VAL A 19 1.98 1.95 0.65
CA VAL A 19 3.40 1.82 1.05
C VAL A 19 4.26 2.63 0.09
N GLU A 20 4.99 3.62 0.60
CA GLU A 20 5.67 4.64 -0.23
C GLU A 20 7.07 4.98 0.28
N ASP A 21 7.97 5.43 -0.60
CA ASP A 21 9.34 5.84 -0.28
C ASP A 21 9.81 7.01 -1.17
N PRO A 22 9.57 8.29 -0.79
CA PRO A 22 8.77 8.78 0.34
C PRO A 22 7.27 8.97 0.00
N ILE A 23 6.48 9.40 0.98
CA ILE A 23 5.13 9.94 0.73
C ILE A 23 5.27 11.33 0.09
N GLU A 24 4.65 11.52 -1.06
CA GLU A 24 4.73 12.77 -1.83
C GLU A 24 3.86 13.88 -1.21
N TYR A 25 2.64 13.52 -0.80
CA TYR A 25 1.71 14.39 -0.07
C TYR A 25 0.61 13.57 0.61
N GLU A 26 -0.12 14.19 1.54
CA GLU A 26 -1.18 13.54 2.29
C GLU A 26 -2.49 13.47 1.50
N LEU A 27 -3.11 12.27 1.47
CA LEU A 27 -4.43 12.01 0.93
C LEU A 27 -5.44 11.81 2.06
N PRO A 28 -6.45 12.69 2.21
CA PRO A 28 -7.47 12.53 3.24
C PRO A 28 -8.19 11.18 3.15
N GLY A 29 -8.27 10.47 4.28
CA GLY A 29 -8.95 9.16 4.37
C GLY A 29 -8.14 7.96 3.89
N VAL A 30 -6.91 8.15 3.40
CA VAL A 30 -6.02 7.06 2.96
C VAL A 30 -4.94 6.82 4.02
N GLY A 31 -4.76 5.56 4.42
CA GLY A 31 -3.70 5.16 5.35
C GLY A 31 -2.35 5.06 4.65
N GLN A 32 -1.52 6.10 4.72
CA GLN A 32 -0.24 6.12 4.03
C GLN A 32 0.93 5.72 4.93
N THR A 33 1.67 4.69 4.55
CA THR A 33 2.85 4.20 5.28
C THR A 33 4.12 4.52 4.50
N GLN A 34 5.02 5.29 5.13
CA GLN A 34 6.34 5.54 4.55
C GLN A 34 7.36 4.47 4.97
N ILE A 35 8.20 4.04 4.04
CA ILE A 35 9.37 3.22 4.30
C ILE A 35 10.31 3.93 5.26
N ASN A 36 10.92 3.16 6.16
CA ASN A 36 11.83 3.69 7.16
C ASN A 36 13.03 2.76 7.37
N ALA A 37 14.14 3.11 6.73
CA ALA A 37 15.39 2.37 6.82
C ALA A 37 15.96 2.31 8.26
N LYS A 38 15.67 3.29 9.13
CA LYS A 38 16.21 3.32 10.51
C LYS A 38 15.66 2.21 11.40
N ILE A 39 14.45 1.75 11.09
CA ILE A 39 13.79 0.63 11.79
C ILE A 39 13.65 -0.60 10.87
N GLU A 40 14.37 -0.59 9.75
CA GLU A 40 14.31 -1.61 8.71
C GLU A 40 12.89 -1.93 8.22
N LEU A 41 12.00 -0.93 8.19
CA LEU A 41 10.65 -1.07 7.63
C LEU A 41 10.75 -0.97 6.11
N THR A 42 10.87 -2.12 5.44
CA THR A 42 10.95 -2.27 3.97
C THR A 42 9.57 -2.42 3.32
N PHE A 43 9.49 -2.33 1.99
CA PHE A 43 8.25 -2.58 1.23
C PHE A 43 7.61 -3.91 1.60
N ALA A 44 8.36 -5.01 1.57
CA ALA A 44 7.85 -6.33 1.95
C ALA A 44 7.34 -6.39 3.40
N LYS A 45 8.04 -5.77 4.37
CA LYS A 45 7.60 -5.75 5.77
C LYS A 45 6.34 -4.90 5.98
N ALA A 46 6.29 -3.72 5.37
CA ALA A 46 5.15 -2.81 5.43
C ALA A 46 3.91 -3.43 4.76
N LEU A 47 4.07 -4.00 3.56
CA LEU A 47 2.99 -4.64 2.84
C LEU A 47 2.38 -5.82 3.63
N ARG A 48 3.21 -6.67 4.25
CA ARG A 48 2.72 -7.72 5.16
C ARG A 48 1.95 -7.16 6.34
N ALA A 49 2.35 -6.02 6.87
CA ALA A 49 1.66 -5.38 7.99
C ALA A 49 0.29 -4.85 7.57
N ILE A 50 0.21 -4.18 6.41
CA ILE A 50 -1.03 -3.66 5.83
C ILE A 50 -2.04 -4.78 5.57
N LEU A 51 -1.62 -5.96 5.08
CA LEU A 51 -2.52 -7.09 4.86
C LEU A 51 -3.23 -7.59 6.13
N ARG A 52 -2.75 -7.23 7.34
CA ARG A 52 -3.41 -7.54 8.61
C ARG A 52 -4.33 -6.42 9.11
N GLN A 53 -4.52 -5.37 8.32
CA GLN A 53 -5.37 -4.23 8.65
C GLN A 53 -6.73 -4.28 7.93
N ASP A 54 -7.07 -5.43 7.34
CA ASP A 54 -8.30 -5.61 6.55
C ASP A 54 -8.46 -4.56 5.42
N PRO A 55 -7.44 -4.36 4.56
CA PRO A 55 -7.53 -3.36 3.49
C PRO A 55 -8.40 -3.87 2.33
N ASP A 56 -9.10 -2.96 1.66
CA ASP A 56 -9.78 -3.26 0.40
C ASP A 56 -8.87 -2.97 -0.80
N VAL A 57 -8.11 -1.87 -0.70
CA VAL A 57 -7.21 -1.38 -1.76
C VAL A 57 -5.85 -1.10 -1.16
N ILE A 58 -4.81 -1.60 -1.85
CA ILE A 58 -3.42 -1.43 -1.47
C ILE A 58 -2.69 -0.77 -2.63
N MET A 59 -2.03 0.36 -2.39
CA MET A 59 -1.11 0.94 -3.37
C MET A 59 0.33 0.71 -2.92
N ILE A 60 1.13 0.10 -3.79
CA ILE A 60 2.56 -0.10 -3.55
C ILE A 60 3.30 0.88 -4.46
N GLY A 61 4.08 1.79 -3.88
CA GLY A 61 4.79 2.82 -4.63
C GLY A 61 5.62 2.23 -5.78
N GLU A 62 6.26 1.09 -5.52
CA GLU A 62 6.94 0.28 -6.53
C GLU A 62 7.25 -1.14 -6.04
N ILE A 63 7.49 -2.05 -6.97
CA ILE A 63 7.90 -3.43 -6.70
C ILE A 63 9.30 -3.64 -7.28
N ARG A 64 10.32 -3.53 -6.42
CA ARG A 64 11.74 -3.63 -6.83
C ARG A 64 12.33 -5.04 -6.67
N ASP A 65 11.73 -5.86 -5.82
CA ASP A 65 12.25 -7.18 -5.45
C ASP A 65 11.18 -8.27 -5.53
N PHE A 66 11.65 -9.51 -5.59
CA PHE A 66 10.80 -10.69 -5.73
C PHE A 66 9.90 -10.90 -4.51
N GLU A 67 10.38 -10.56 -3.31
CA GLU A 67 9.62 -10.76 -2.08
C GLU A 67 8.37 -9.87 -2.06
N THR A 68 8.52 -8.59 -2.37
CA THR A 68 7.44 -7.62 -2.51
C THR A 68 6.48 -8.04 -3.62
N ALA A 69 7.00 -8.48 -4.77
CA ALA A 69 6.18 -8.96 -5.89
C ALA A 69 5.32 -10.16 -5.49
N GLN A 70 5.91 -11.14 -4.81
CA GLN A 70 5.21 -12.34 -4.37
C GLN A 70 4.07 -11.99 -3.42
N ILE A 71 4.29 -11.09 -2.46
CA ILE A 71 3.25 -10.66 -1.52
C ILE A 71 2.13 -9.91 -2.26
N ALA A 72 2.48 -9.02 -3.19
CA ALA A 72 1.50 -8.27 -3.99
C ALA A 72 0.60 -9.19 -4.83
N ILE A 73 1.17 -10.23 -5.45
CA ILE A 73 0.40 -11.23 -6.21
C ILE A 73 -0.52 -12.03 -5.27
N GLN A 74 -0.05 -12.43 -4.09
CA GLN A 74 -0.91 -13.14 -3.14
C GLN A 74 -2.06 -12.26 -2.64
N ALA A 75 -1.79 -10.98 -2.40
CA ALA A 75 -2.81 -10.01 -2.02
C ALA A 75 -3.89 -9.89 -3.10
N SER A 76 -3.50 -9.76 -4.38
CA SER A 76 -4.47 -9.65 -5.48
C SER A 76 -5.31 -10.92 -5.70
N LEU A 77 -4.76 -12.10 -5.37
CA LEU A 77 -5.49 -13.37 -5.42
C LEU A 77 -6.44 -13.58 -4.23
N THR A 78 -6.32 -12.78 -3.17
CA THR A 78 -7.10 -12.92 -1.93
C THR A 78 -8.16 -11.82 -1.76
N GLY A 79 -8.51 -11.13 -2.84
CA GLY A 79 -9.61 -10.16 -2.86
C GLY A 79 -9.20 -8.70 -2.66
N HIS A 80 -7.90 -8.41 -2.61
CA HIS A 80 -7.39 -7.05 -2.50
C HIS A 80 -7.16 -6.45 -3.88
N LEU A 81 -7.55 -5.19 -4.09
CA LEU A 81 -7.09 -4.44 -5.26
C LEU A 81 -5.67 -3.95 -4.98
N VAL A 82 -4.70 -4.37 -5.79
CA VAL A 82 -3.28 -4.00 -5.68
C VAL A 82 -2.83 -3.21 -6.90
#